data_AF-S7RUY8-F1
#
_entry.id   AF-S7RUY8-F1
#
_cell.length_a   1.000
_cell.length_b   1.000
_cell.length_c   1.000
_cell.angle_alpha   90.00
_cell.angle_beta   90.00
_cell.angle_gamma   90.00
#
_symmetry.space_group_name_H-M   'P 1'
#
loop_
_entity.id
_entity.type
_entity.pdbx_description
1 polymer ?
#
loop_
_entity_poly.entity_id
_entity_poly.type
_entity_poly.pdbx_seq_one_letter_code
_entity_poly.pdbx_strand_id
1 'polypeptide(L)'
;MLAVHRLLPTRPPLSSPAAQQTVTIQGRWKDTRASLHLPPLADTFTFPPNLHKASRPRPPSRIDLRRRDEEAELHFTEDALREQSLSLEEMGNMFRAVVLAEKENARTAPATRNQARKKGKG
;
A
#
# COMPACT_ATOMS: atom_id res chain seq x y z
N MET A 1 35.48 -12.19 57.78
CA MET A 1 34.47 -12.67 56.82
C MET A 1 33.62 -11.47 56.40
N LEU A 2 33.84 -10.93 55.20
CA LEU A 2 33.12 -9.74 54.71
C LEU A 2 31.95 -10.17 53.83
N ALA A 3 30.73 -9.90 54.28
CA ALA A 3 29.52 -10.14 53.49
C ALA A 3 29.37 -9.01 52.46
N VAL A 4 29.54 -9.35 51.19
CA VAL A 4 29.27 -8.45 50.06
C VAL A 4 27.78 -8.46 49.78
N HIS A 5 27.04 -7.54 50.37
CA HIS A 5 25.64 -7.29 50.02
C HIS A 5 25.59 -6.62 48.64
N ARG A 6 25.40 -7.43 47.59
CA ARG A 6 25.04 -6.92 46.26
C ARG A 6 23.60 -6.40 46.32
N LEU A 7 23.44 -5.08 46.41
CA LEU A 7 22.19 -4.41 46.13
C LEU A 7 21.87 -4.60 44.64
N LEU A 8 20.96 -5.52 44.33
CA LEU A 8 20.35 -5.61 43.00
C LEU A 8 19.54 -4.33 42.77
N PRO A 9 19.72 -3.60 41.66
CA PRO A 9 18.83 -2.50 41.33
C PRO A 9 17.43 -3.06 41.07
N THR A 10 16.46 -2.60 41.87
CA THR A 10 15.04 -2.85 41.68
C THR A 10 14.63 -2.28 40.33
N ARG A 11 14.36 -3.18 39.39
CA ARG A 11 13.84 -2.85 38.06
C ARG A 11 12.50 -2.12 38.21
N PRO A 12 12.31 -0.93 37.63
CA PRO A 12 11.00 -0.28 37.67
C PRO A 12 9.98 -1.13 36.89
N PRO A 13 8.69 -1.18 37.32
CA PRO A 13 7.66 -1.89 36.58
C PRO A 13 7.43 -1.22 35.22
N LEU A 14 7.78 -1.93 34.14
CA LEU A 14 7.43 -1.58 32.77
C LEU A 14 5.98 -1.98 32.50
N SER A 15 5.02 -1.23 33.04
CA SER A 15 3.64 -1.33 32.56
C SER A 15 2.98 0.04 32.59
N SER A 16 3.28 0.85 31.57
CA SER A 16 2.33 1.88 31.18
C SER A 16 1.09 1.17 30.64
N PRO A 17 -0.14 1.52 31.06
CA PRO A 17 -1.34 0.96 30.45
C PRO A 17 -1.29 1.26 28.96
N ALA A 18 -1.47 0.22 28.14
CA ALA A 18 -1.50 0.38 26.70
C ALA A 18 -2.62 1.37 26.36
N ALA A 19 -2.23 2.57 25.92
CA ALA A 19 -3.16 3.64 25.64
C ALA A 19 -3.97 3.30 24.39
N GLN A 20 -5.29 3.49 24.44
CA GLN A 20 -6.14 3.37 23.27
C GLN A 20 -5.70 4.40 22.24
N GLN A 21 -5.33 3.95 21.05
CA GLN A 21 -4.92 4.85 19.97
C GLN A 21 -6.16 5.24 19.16
N THR A 22 -6.51 6.52 19.23
CA THR A 22 -7.61 7.09 18.43
C THR A 22 -7.02 7.79 17.21
N VAL A 23 -7.45 7.40 16.01
CA VAL A 23 -7.02 8.00 14.74
C VAL A 23 -8.22 8.70 14.09
N THR A 24 -8.01 9.94 13.65
CA THR A 24 -9.03 10.72 12.93
C THR A 24 -8.60 10.94 11.50
N ILE A 25 -9.44 10.58 10.53
CA ILE A 25 -9.18 10.81 9.10
C ILE A 25 -9.59 12.23 8.75
N GLN A 26 -8.60 13.05 8.35
CA GLN A 26 -8.81 14.42 7.91
C GLN A 26 -8.80 14.54 6.37
N GLY A 27 -9.34 15.64 5.84
CA GLY A 27 -9.38 15.95 4.41
C GLY A 27 -10.69 15.60 3.72
N ARG A 28 -10.69 15.61 2.38
CA ARG A 28 -11.89 15.45 1.53
C ARG A 28 -12.26 13.99 1.23
N TRP A 29 -11.90 13.07 2.11
CA TRP A 29 -12.12 11.64 1.88
C TRP A 29 -13.62 11.28 1.79
N LYS A 30 -14.50 12.06 2.46
CA LYS A 30 -15.96 11.91 2.37
C LYS A 30 -16.46 12.21 0.96
N ASP A 31 -15.96 13.28 0.35
CA ASP A 31 -16.32 13.68 -1.02
C ASP A 31 -15.89 12.60 -2.01
N THR A 32 -14.68 12.06 -1.85
CA THR A 32 -14.16 10.95 -2.68
C THR A 32 -15.00 9.68 -2.53
N ARG A 33 -15.45 9.34 -1.32
CA ARG A 33 -16.35 8.19 -1.12
C ARG A 33 -17.72 8.43 -1.75
N ALA A 34 -18.28 9.63 -1.58
CA ALA A 34 -19.57 10.00 -2.15
C ALA A 34 -19.54 9.96 -3.68
N SER A 35 -18.45 10.43 -4.31
CA SER A 35 -18.27 10.33 -5.77
C SER A 35 -18.16 8.90 -6.28
N LEU A 36 -17.72 7.98 -5.41
CA LEU A 36 -17.66 6.54 -5.70
C LEU A 36 -18.93 5.78 -5.27
N HIS A 37 -19.98 6.49 -4.87
CA HIS A 37 -21.23 5.92 -4.35
C HIS A 37 -21.03 4.91 -3.21
N LEU A 38 -19.98 5.10 -2.40
CA LEU A 38 -19.70 4.25 -1.25
C LEU A 38 -20.46 4.71 0.00
N PRO A 39 -20.85 3.81 0.91
CA PRO A 39 -21.53 4.17 2.16
C PRO A 39 -20.71 5.15 3.01
N PRO A 40 -21.34 6.04 3.79
CA PRO A 40 -20.60 6.91 4.70
C PRO A 40 -19.90 6.08 5.80
N LEU A 41 -18.69 6.50 6.18
CA LEU A 41 -17.90 5.92 7.26
C LEU A 41 -17.69 6.95 8.37
N ALA A 42 -17.31 6.48 9.56
CA ALA A 42 -16.94 7.36 10.67
C ALA A 42 -15.55 7.98 10.44
N ASP A 43 -15.36 9.19 10.98
CA ASP A 43 -14.10 9.95 10.86
C ASP A 43 -13.04 9.43 11.83
N THR A 44 -13.48 8.75 12.89
CA THR A 44 -12.65 8.39 14.03
C THR A 44 -12.68 6.88 14.24
N PHE A 45 -11.49 6.29 14.29
CA PHE A 45 -11.28 4.88 14.57
C PHE A 45 -10.49 4.74 15.87
N THR A 46 -10.98 3.90 16.77
CA THR A 46 -10.28 3.60 18.02
C THR A 46 -9.70 2.20 17.92
N PHE A 47 -8.37 2.09 17.99
CA PHE A 47 -7.69 0.81 17.99
C PHE A 47 -7.63 0.25 19.41
N PRO A 48 -8.00 -1.02 19.62
CA PRO A 48 -7.87 -1.65 20.92
C PRO A 48 -6.38 -1.71 21.31
N PRO A 49 -6.06 -1.52 22.59
CA PRO A 49 -4.69 -1.30 23.05
C PRO A 49 -3.77 -2.54 22.93
N ASN A 50 -4.31 -3.69 22.50
CA ASN A 50 -3.60 -4.96 22.46
C ASN A 50 -3.05 -5.37 21.08
N LEU A 51 -3.21 -4.57 20.04
CA LEU A 51 -2.73 -4.94 18.69
C LEU A 51 -1.22 -4.73 18.47
N HIS A 52 -0.51 -4.06 19.39
CA HIS A 52 0.92 -3.75 19.27
C HIS A 52 1.84 -4.55 20.20
N LYS A 53 1.45 -5.78 20.58
CA LYS A 53 2.45 -6.79 21.01
C LYS A 53 3.09 -7.52 19.82
N ALA A 54 3.08 -6.93 18.62
CA ALA A 54 4.09 -7.25 17.62
C ALA A 54 5.43 -6.74 18.17
N SER A 55 6.13 -7.61 18.90
CA SER A 55 7.52 -7.42 19.29
C SER A 55 8.28 -6.77 18.13
N ARG A 56 8.95 -5.63 18.36
CA ARG A 56 9.86 -5.03 17.37
C ARG A 56 10.65 -6.17 16.71
N PRO A 57 10.57 -6.34 15.38
CA PRO A 57 11.25 -7.45 14.72
C PRO A 57 12.75 -7.30 15.01
N ARG A 58 13.30 -8.22 15.81
CA ARG A 58 14.74 -8.38 15.91
C ARG A 58 15.22 -8.68 14.49
N PRO A 59 16.33 -8.08 14.03
CA PRO A 59 16.92 -8.48 12.75
C PRO A 59 17.17 -9.99 12.81
N PRO A 60 16.65 -10.77 11.83
CA PRO A 60 16.73 -12.22 11.87
C PRO A 60 18.20 -12.65 11.85
N SER A 61 18.58 -13.58 12.72
CA SER A 61 19.92 -14.16 12.67
C SER A 61 20.03 -15.05 11.43
N ARG A 62 21.25 -15.21 10.89
CA ARG A 62 21.51 -16.02 9.70
C ARG A 62 21.08 -17.50 9.83
N ILE A 63 20.85 -17.96 11.06
CA ILE A 63 20.35 -19.31 11.38
C ILE A 63 18.82 -19.39 11.23
N ASP A 64 18.10 -18.30 11.53
CA ASP A 64 16.63 -18.24 11.47
C ASP A 64 16.11 -18.19 10.02
N LEU A 65 16.93 -17.75 9.06
CA LEU A 65 16.54 -17.74 7.64
C LEU A 65 16.27 -19.15 7.10
N ARG A 66 17.04 -20.16 7.52
CA ARG A 66 16.92 -21.52 6.96
C ARG A 66 15.68 -22.29 7.41
N ARG A 67 14.94 -21.77 8.41
CA ARG A 67 13.73 -22.42 8.96
C ARG A 67 12.43 -21.75 8.52
N ARG A 68 12.50 -20.60 7.82
CA ARG A 68 11.31 -19.80 7.47
C ARG A 68 10.75 -20.05 6.08
N ASP A 69 11.41 -20.85 5.26
CA ASP A 69 10.94 -21.17 3.91
C ASP A 69 9.76 -22.16 3.89
N GLU A 70 9.37 -22.73 5.04
CA GLU A 70 8.30 -23.74 5.10
C GLU A 70 6.91 -23.19 5.46
N GLU A 71 6.76 -21.93 5.93
CA GLU A 71 5.48 -21.41 6.44
C GLU A 71 5.19 -19.94 6.08
N ALA A 72 5.57 -19.49 4.88
CA ALA A 72 5.08 -18.23 4.37
C ALA A 72 3.65 -18.42 3.80
N GLU A 73 2.65 -18.49 4.68
CA GLU A 73 1.24 -18.37 4.28
C GLU A 73 0.99 -16.97 3.71
N LEU A 74 1.04 -16.87 2.38
CA LEU A 74 0.70 -15.66 1.65
C LEU A 74 -0.81 -15.49 1.64
N HIS A 75 -1.34 -14.65 2.53
CA HIS A 75 -2.74 -14.26 2.51
C HIS A 75 -2.99 -13.28 1.35
N PHE A 76 -3.45 -13.80 0.21
CA PHE A 76 -3.96 -13.00 -0.88
C PHE A 76 -5.36 -12.47 -0.54
N THR A 77 -5.62 -11.20 -0.84
CA THR A 77 -6.97 -10.64 -0.74
C THR A 77 -7.86 -11.28 -1.80
N GLU A 78 -9.16 -11.41 -1.52
CA GLU A 78 -10.14 -12.09 -2.40
C GLU A 78 -10.19 -11.47 -3.82
N ASP A 79 -9.86 -10.18 -3.94
CA ASP A 79 -9.75 -9.48 -5.22
C ASP A 79 -8.54 -9.93 -6.07
N ALA A 80 -7.44 -10.38 -5.44
CA ALA A 80 -6.27 -10.90 -6.14
C ALA A 80 -6.51 -12.32 -6.70
N LEU A 81 -7.49 -13.04 -6.15
CA LEU A 81 -7.92 -14.35 -6.66
C LEU A 81 -8.83 -14.23 -7.89
N ARG A 82 -9.33 -13.02 -8.19
CA ARG A 82 -10.20 -12.71 -9.32
C ARG A 82 -9.44 -12.14 -10.53
N GLU A 83 -8.12 -12.30 -10.60
CA GLU A 83 -7.42 -11.95 -11.83
C GLU A 83 -7.94 -12.82 -12.98
N GLN A 84 -8.57 -12.17 -13.95
CA GLN A 84 -9.06 -12.82 -15.16
C GLN A 84 -7.85 -13.31 -15.93
N SER A 85 -7.62 -14.63 -15.92
CA SER A 85 -6.51 -15.26 -16.62
C SER A 85 -6.74 -15.17 -18.13
N LEU A 86 -6.24 -14.12 -18.76
CA LEU A 86 -6.23 -13.99 -20.21
C LEU A 86 -5.14 -14.88 -20.79
N SER A 87 -5.48 -15.63 -21.83
CA SER A 87 -4.50 -16.39 -22.60
C SER A 87 -3.51 -15.45 -23.30
N LEU A 88 -2.31 -15.95 -23.58
CA LEU A 88 -1.30 -15.20 -24.33
C LEU A 88 -1.79 -14.77 -25.72
N GLU A 89 -2.67 -15.57 -26.32
CA GLU A 89 -3.29 -15.29 -27.61
C GLU A 89 -4.29 -14.13 -27.52
N GLU A 90 -5.12 -14.09 -26.48
CA GLU A 90 -6.04 -12.98 -26.23
C GLU A 90 -5.29 -11.67 -25.98
N MET A 91 -4.23 -11.70 -25.18
CA MET A 91 -3.36 -10.53 -24.98
C MET A 91 -2.73 -10.06 -26.30
N GLY A 92 -2.26 -10.99 -27.14
CA GLY A 92 -1.72 -10.67 -28.46
C GLY A 92 -2.76 -10.04 -29.40
N ASN A 93 -4.01 -10.51 -29.34
CA ASN A 93 -5.13 -9.96 -30.11
C ASN A 93 -5.48 -8.54 -29.67
N MET A 94 -5.53 -8.27 -28.36
CA MET A 94 -5.76 -6.94 -27.82
C MET A 94 -4.66 -5.96 -28.25
N PHE A 95 -3.40 -6.37 -28.16
CA PHE A 95 -2.28 -5.52 -28.58
C PHE A 95 -2.34 -5.18 -30.07
N ARG A 96 -2.63 -6.18 -30.92
CA ARG A 96 -2.82 -5.95 -32.37
C ARG A 96 -3.98 -4.99 -32.65
N ALA A 97 -5.10 -5.12 -31.93
CA ALA A 97 -6.24 -4.23 -32.09
C ALA A 97 -5.88 -2.77 -31.75
N VAL A 98 -5.15 -2.56 -30.65
CA VAL A 98 -4.66 -1.23 -30.25
C VAL A 98 -3.75 -0.63 -31.32
N VAL A 99 -2.77 -1.40 -31.81
CA VAL A 99 -1.83 -0.93 -32.85
C VAL A 99 -2.55 -0.55 -34.15
N LEU A 100 -3.56 -1.33 -34.55
CA LEU A 100 -4.36 -1.02 -35.73
C LEU A 100 -5.19 0.26 -35.54
N ALA A 101 -5.80 0.44 -34.37
CA ALA A 101 -6.56 1.63 -34.03
C ALA A 101 -5.66 2.89 -33.96
N GLU A 102 -4.46 2.79 -33.38
CA GLU A 102 -3.49 3.90 -33.36
C GLU A 102 -3.03 4.28 -34.78
N LYS A 103 -2.80 3.28 -35.64
CA LYS A 103 -2.43 3.51 -37.03
C LYS A 103 -3.55 4.19 -37.83
N GLU A 104 -4.80 3.86 -37.54
CA GLU A 104 -5.97 4.52 -38.14
C GLU A 104 -6.09 5.97 -37.64
N ASN A 105 -5.96 6.18 -36.33
CA ASN A 105 -5.96 7.53 -35.74
C ASN A 105 -4.83 8.41 -36.25
N ALA A 106 -3.64 7.85 -36.50
CA ALA A 106 -2.52 8.57 -37.09
C ALA A 106 -2.78 8.98 -38.56
N ARG A 107 -3.64 8.25 -39.28
CA ARG A 107 -4.04 8.57 -40.66
C ARG A 107 -5.14 9.63 -40.71
N THR A 108 -5.99 9.70 -39.69
CA THR A 108 -7.10 10.65 -39.60
C THR A 108 -6.75 11.93 -38.84
N ALA A 109 -5.63 11.95 -38.11
CA ALA A 109 -5.15 13.14 -37.42
C ALA A 109 -4.78 14.26 -38.42
N PRO A 110 -5.46 15.42 -38.39
CA PRO A 110 -5.08 16.55 -39.23
C PRO A 110 -3.70 17.08 -38.78
N ALA A 111 -2.86 17.44 -39.75
CA ALA A 111 -1.53 18.02 -39.53
C ALA A 111 -1.59 19.45 -38.97
N THR A 112 -2.26 19.68 -37.84
CA THR A 112 -2.28 20.97 -37.15
C THR A 112 -1.07 21.09 -36.23
N ARG A 113 0.13 21.14 -36.81
CA ARG A 113 1.35 21.52 -36.10
C ARG A 113 2.30 22.31 -36.99
N ASN A 114 1.82 23.35 -37.67
CA ASN A 114 2.71 24.26 -38.41
C ASN A 114 2.17 25.68 -38.64
N GLN A 115 1.32 26.23 -37.76
CA GLN A 115 0.99 27.67 -37.82
C GLN A 115 0.86 28.29 -36.43
N ALA A 116 1.98 28.52 -35.75
CA ALA A 116 2.04 29.44 -34.62
C ALA A 116 3.46 30.01 -34.44
N ARG A 117 4.08 30.54 -35.51
CA ARG A 117 5.33 31.31 -35.39
C ARG A 117 5.60 32.22 -36.58
N LYS A 118 4.67 33.14 -36.87
CA LYS A 118 4.96 34.31 -37.73
C LYS A 118 3.97 35.45 -37.46
N LYS A 119 4.30 36.30 -36.48
CA LYS A 119 4.05 37.76 -36.44
C LYS A 119 4.28 38.28 -35.02
N GLY A 120 5.53 38.58 -34.71
CA GLY A 120 5.89 39.64 -33.76
C GLY A 120 6.77 40.60 -34.53
N LYS A 121 6.17 41.68 -35.07
CA LYS A 121 6.91 42.84 -35.57
C LYS A 121 7.18 43.72 -34.35
N GLY A 122 8.44 43.82 -33.95
CA GLY A 122 8.99 45.00 -33.29
C GLY A 122 9.54 45.93 -34.35
#